data_AF-A0AAV2D5X6-F1
#
_entry.id   AF-A0AAV2D5X6-F1
#
_cell.length_a   1.000
_cell.length_b   1.000
_cell.length_c   1.000
_cell.angle_alpha   90.00
_cell.angle_beta   90.00
_cell.angle_gamma   90.00
#
_symmetry.space_group_name_H-M   'P 1'
#
loop_
_entity.id
_entity.type
_entity.pdbx_description
1 polymer ?
#
loop_
_entity_poly.entity_id
_entity_poly.type
_entity_poly.pdbx_seq_one_letter_code
_entity_poly.pdbx_strand_id
1 'polypeptide(L)'
;MSNSHVFCSAIWLQNSTVFQFSMFYAPHHITTVPATESQIEAEAAAVRTAVETFCPFKIVLDRVVLTSTGVLLGCWQVTAGADPATIRATLRSAFQRSPDKQLYDTAILHTSFARLPGNPTTPSLQPRTTRRFPMMQCSFSTS
;
A
#
# COMPACT_ATOMS: atom_id res chain seq x y z
N MET A 1 -15.07 25.69 -27.56
CA MET A 1 -13.93 25.13 -26.80
C MET A 1 -14.46 24.67 -25.45
N SER A 2 -14.64 23.37 -25.26
CA SER A 2 -15.28 22.79 -24.07
C SER A 2 -14.20 22.43 -23.04
N ASN A 3 -14.25 23.08 -21.87
CA ASN A 3 -13.33 22.87 -20.76
C ASN A 3 -13.55 21.48 -20.15
N SER A 4 -12.69 20.55 -20.55
CA SER A 4 -12.60 19.20 -19.99
C SER A 4 -11.63 19.21 -18.81
N HIS A 5 -12.00 19.82 -17.68
CA HIS A 5 -11.12 19.92 -16.49
C HIS A 5 -11.88 19.56 -15.21
N VAL A 6 -12.30 18.31 -15.03
CA VAL A 6 -12.81 17.87 -13.72
C VAL A 6 -12.47 16.39 -13.50
N PHE A 7 -11.19 16.03 -13.38
CA PHE A 7 -10.75 14.79 -12.67
C PHE A 7 -9.23 14.75 -12.40
N CYS A 8 -8.41 15.49 -13.16
CA CYS A 8 -6.94 15.42 -13.04
C CYS A 8 -6.34 15.91 -11.70
N SER A 9 -7.13 16.53 -10.82
CA SER A 9 -6.63 17.09 -9.55
C SER A 9 -7.11 16.33 -8.31
N ALA A 10 -7.93 15.29 -8.46
CA ALA A 10 -8.64 14.65 -7.35
C ALA A 10 -8.10 13.26 -6.96
N ILE A 11 -7.14 12.72 -7.72
CA ILE A 11 -6.56 11.41 -7.48
C ILE A 11 -5.05 11.54 -7.47
N TRP A 12 -4.45 11.26 -6.31
CA TRP A 12 -3.01 11.11 -6.20
C TRP A 12 -2.67 9.65 -6.50
N LEU A 13 -1.84 9.42 -7.51
CA LEU A 13 -1.33 8.08 -7.84
C LEU A 13 0.03 7.87 -7.19
N GLN A 14 0.22 6.70 -6.59
CA GLN A 14 1.53 6.28 -6.11
C GLN A 14 2.42 5.97 -7.31
N ASN A 15 3.72 6.29 -7.18
CA ASN A 15 4.69 5.93 -8.19
C ASN A 15 4.84 4.40 -8.28
N SER A 16 4.57 3.84 -9.47
CA SER A 16 4.59 2.40 -9.72
C SER A 16 5.97 1.76 -9.62
N THR A 17 7.06 2.54 -9.71
CA THR A 17 8.43 2.00 -9.58
C THR A 17 8.83 1.71 -8.13
N VAL A 18 8.04 2.17 -7.16
CA VAL A 18 8.31 2.05 -5.71
C VAL A 18 7.15 1.41 -4.95
N PHE A 19 6.35 0.60 -5.64
CA PHE A 19 5.33 -0.19 -4.98
C PHE A 19 5.96 -1.13 -3.95
N GLN A 20 5.44 -1.02 -2.73
CA GLN A 20 5.89 -1.78 -1.58
C GLN A 20 4.68 -2.18 -0.76
N PHE A 21 4.83 -3.25 0.02
CA PHE A 21 3.90 -3.62 1.07
C PHE A 21 4.65 -3.54 2.40
N SER A 22 3.98 -3.03 3.42
CA SER A 22 4.58 -2.93 4.74
C SER A 22 4.67 -4.33 5.36
N MET A 23 5.90 -4.81 5.56
CA MET A 23 6.13 -6.04 6.30
C MET A 23 6.13 -5.77 7.80
N PHE A 24 6.85 -4.74 8.25
CA PHE A 24 6.97 -4.45 9.67
C PHE A 24 7.24 -2.96 9.91
N TYR A 25 6.57 -2.36 10.91
CA TYR A 25 6.88 -0.99 11.35
C TYR A 25 7.81 -1.06 12.57
N ALA A 26 9.07 -0.72 12.35
CA ALA A 26 10.09 -0.74 13.41
C ALA A 26 9.90 0.40 14.43
N PRO A 27 9.74 1.67 14.02
CA PRO A 27 9.30 2.75 14.90
C PRO A 27 7.82 3.14 14.66
N HIS A 28 7.14 3.59 15.73
CA HIS A 28 5.93 4.41 15.60
C HIS A 28 6.26 5.86 15.98
N HIS A 29 5.71 6.82 15.25
CA HIS A 29 5.88 8.27 15.45
C HIS A 29 5.37 8.78 16.83
N ILE A 30 4.77 7.90 17.62
CA ILE A 30 4.19 8.21 18.93
C ILE A 30 5.26 8.23 20.03
N THR A 31 6.29 7.38 19.92
CA THR A 31 7.38 7.29 20.89
C THR A 31 8.70 7.13 20.14
N THR A 32 9.54 8.15 20.18
CA THR A 32 10.90 8.06 19.63
C THR A 32 11.74 7.13 20.50
N VAL A 33 12.27 6.08 19.88
CA VAL A 33 13.21 5.16 20.55
C VAL A 33 14.59 5.41 19.95
N PRO A 34 15.55 5.98 20.70
CA PRO A 34 16.90 6.17 20.20
C PRO A 34 17.57 4.80 19.95
N ALA A 35 18.24 4.68 18.80
CA ALA A 35 18.98 3.49 18.41
C ALA A 35 20.46 3.83 18.26
N THR A 36 21.34 3.00 18.83
CA THR A 36 22.78 3.05 18.58
C THR A 36 23.09 2.45 17.22
N GLU A 37 24.27 2.76 16.68
CA GLU A 37 24.74 2.17 15.42
C GLU A 37 24.77 0.64 15.46
N SER A 38 25.22 0.05 16.58
CA SER A 38 25.18 -1.40 16.78
C SER A 38 23.78 -2.00 16.77
N GLN A 39 22.77 -1.26 17.24
CA GLN A 39 21.38 -1.70 17.21
C GLN A 39 20.80 -1.61 15.80
N ILE A 40 21.15 -0.56 15.05
CA ILE A 40 20.76 -0.41 13.65
C ILE A 40 21.37 -1.53 12.81
N GLU A 41 22.65 -1.85 12.99
CA GLU A 41 23.32 -2.93 12.26
C GLU A 41 22.74 -4.31 12.62
N ALA A 42 22.39 -4.55 13.89
CA ALA A 42 21.71 -5.78 14.30
C ALA A 42 20.32 -5.92 13.65
N GLU A 43 19.54 -4.85 13.59
CA GLU A 43 18.24 -4.84 12.92
C GLU A 43 18.38 -5.05 11.41
N ALA A 44 19.36 -4.41 10.76
CA ALA A 44 19.66 -4.59 9.35
C ALA A 44 20.10 -6.02 9.04
N ALA A 45 20.95 -6.63 9.89
CA ALA A 45 21.35 -8.02 9.76
C ALA A 45 20.15 -8.97 9.88
N ALA A 46 19.23 -8.72 10.81
CA ALA A 46 18.01 -9.52 10.94
C ALA A 46 17.10 -9.41 9.70
N VAL A 47 17.00 -8.23 9.07
CA VAL A 47 16.28 -8.08 7.79
C VAL A 47 16.96 -8.92 6.71
N ARG A 48 18.29 -8.87 6.59
CA ARG A 48 19.04 -9.66 5.59
C ARG A 48 18.77 -11.16 5.77
N THR A 49 18.88 -11.66 7.00
CA THR A 49 18.58 -13.07 7.30
C THR A 49 17.15 -13.45 6.94
N ALA A 50 16.16 -12.59 7.23
CA ALA A 50 14.77 -12.85 6.86
C ALA A 50 14.58 -12.90 5.33
N VAL A 51 15.24 -12.01 4.59
CA VAL A 51 15.22 -12.01 3.12
C VAL A 51 15.84 -13.29 2.57
N GLU A 52 17.01 -13.69 3.06
CA GLU A 52 17.68 -14.94 2.65
C GLU A 52 16.84 -16.19 2.96
N THR A 53 16.08 -16.15 4.05
CA THR A 53 15.26 -17.29 4.48
C THR A 53 13.95 -17.40 3.68
N PHE A 54 13.30 -16.28 3.39
CA PHE A 54 11.91 -16.28 2.90
C PHE A 54 11.76 -15.86 1.43
N CYS A 55 12.80 -15.29 0.82
CA CYS A 55 12.76 -14.89 -0.59
C CYS A 55 13.44 -15.92 -1.50
N PRO A 56 12.92 -16.12 -2.73
CA PRO A 56 11.74 -15.47 -3.29
C PRO A 56 10.44 -16.15 -2.81
N PHE A 57 9.37 -15.37 -2.69
CA PHE A 57 8.00 -15.86 -2.59
C PHE A 57 7.15 -15.27 -3.72
N LYS A 58 6.12 -15.99 -4.14
CA LYS A 58 5.24 -15.61 -5.26
C LYS A 58 3.94 -15.03 -4.74
N ILE A 59 3.55 -13.88 -5.28
CA ILE A 59 2.31 -13.20 -4.93
C ILE A 59 1.49 -12.90 -6.17
N VAL A 60 0.18 -12.83 -6.00
CA VAL A 60 -0.77 -12.39 -7.02
C VAL A 60 -1.67 -11.30 -6.45
N LEU A 61 -2.09 -10.36 -7.29
CA LEU A 61 -3.07 -9.37 -6.90
C LEU A 61 -4.43 -10.06 -6.79
N ASP A 62 -4.94 -10.22 -5.57
CA ASP A 62 -6.23 -10.88 -5.32
C ASP A 62 -7.40 -9.91 -5.47
N ARG A 63 -7.25 -8.70 -4.93
CA ARG A 63 -8.33 -7.70 -4.90
C ARG A 63 -7.81 -6.28 -4.88
N VAL A 64 -8.64 -5.37 -5.38
CA VAL A 64 -8.45 -3.92 -5.26
C VAL A 64 -9.58 -3.35 -4.41
N VAL A 65 -9.24 -2.66 -3.33
CA VAL A 65 -10.19 -2.15 -2.34
C VAL A 65 -10.02 -0.64 -2.20
N LEU A 66 -11.11 0.11 -2.38
CA LEU A 66 -11.16 1.52 -1.99
C LEU A 66 -11.65 1.61 -0.55
N THR A 67 -10.80 2.12 0.34
CA THR A 67 -11.17 2.33 1.75
C THR A 67 -12.09 3.54 1.90
N SER A 68 -12.87 3.60 2.98
CA SER A 68 -13.69 4.77 3.34
C SER A 68 -12.86 6.03 3.58
N THR A 69 -11.56 5.89 3.85
CA THR A 69 -10.60 6.99 3.98
C THR A 69 -10.02 7.45 2.63
N GLY A 70 -10.50 6.90 1.51
CA GLY A 70 -10.10 7.31 0.17
C GLY A 70 -8.77 6.71 -0.30
N VAL A 71 -8.29 5.62 0.30
CA VAL A 71 -7.06 4.94 -0.15
C VAL A 71 -7.43 3.76 -1.04
N LEU A 72 -6.88 3.72 -2.25
CA LEU A 72 -7.00 2.57 -3.15
C LEU A 72 -5.87 1.60 -2.88
N LEU A 73 -6.21 0.43 -2.34
CA LEU A 73 -5.28 -0.63 -1.95
C LEU A 73 -5.34 -1.79 -2.95
N GLY A 74 -4.19 -2.26 -3.40
CA GLY A 74 -4.06 -3.61 -3.95
C GLY A 74 -3.73 -4.57 -2.83
N CYS A 75 -4.55 -5.61 -2.62
CA CYS A 75 -4.28 -6.68 -1.67
C CYS A 75 -3.73 -7.89 -2.41
N TRP A 76 -2.60 -8.39 -1.93
CA TRP A 76 -1.85 -9.46 -2.56
C TRP A 76 -1.98 -10.74 -1.75
N GLN A 77 -2.16 -11.86 -2.45
CA GLN A 77 -2.16 -13.19 -1.86
C GLN A 77 -0.86 -13.91 -2.20
N VAL A 78 -0.27 -14.57 -1.20
CA VAL A 78 0.87 -15.47 -1.42
C VAL A 78 0.39 -16.76 -2.06
N THR A 79 1.04 -17.17 -3.15
CA THR A 79 0.74 -18.40 -3.91
C THR A 79 1.85 -19.43 -3.80
N ALA A 80 3.07 -19.02 -3.42
CA ALA A 80 4.17 -19.91 -3.08
C ALA A 80 5.17 -19.20 -2.17
N GLY A 81 5.80 -19.91 -1.24
CA GLY A 81 6.74 -19.35 -0.25
C GLY A 81 6.13 -19.21 1.14
N ALA A 82 6.79 -18.48 2.02
CA ALA A 82 6.36 -18.30 3.40
C ALA A 82 5.13 -17.39 3.54
N ASP A 83 4.26 -17.71 4.50
CA ASP A 83 3.11 -16.88 4.83
C ASP A 83 3.55 -15.53 5.44
N PRO A 84 2.88 -14.41 5.12
CA PRO A 84 3.23 -13.10 5.67
C PRO A 84 3.27 -13.09 7.20
N ALA A 85 2.39 -13.83 7.88
CA ALA A 85 2.39 -13.90 9.34
C ALA A 85 3.68 -14.53 9.88
N THR A 86 4.22 -15.56 9.21
CA THR A 86 5.50 -16.17 9.58
C THR A 86 6.65 -15.19 9.43
N ILE A 87 6.74 -14.50 8.29
CA ILE A 87 7.82 -13.52 8.05
C ILE A 87 7.77 -12.41 9.10
N ARG A 88 6.56 -11.92 9.39
CA ARG A 88 6.33 -10.88 10.40
C ARG A 88 6.66 -11.34 11.82
N ALA A 89 6.35 -12.59 12.16
CA ALA A 89 6.74 -13.17 13.45
C ALA A 89 8.27 -13.26 13.60
N THR A 90 8.97 -13.67 12.55
CA THR A 90 10.45 -13.69 12.54
C THR A 90 11.02 -12.28 12.73
N LEU A 91 10.54 -11.29 11.96
CA LEU A 91 10.97 -9.90 12.13
C LEU A 91 10.63 -9.36 13.53
N ARG A 92 9.45 -9.67 14.06
CA ARG A 92 9.04 -9.27 15.42
C ARG A 92 9.98 -9.81 16.48
N SER A 93 10.42 -11.06 16.36
CA SER A 93 11.34 -11.69 17.31
C SER A 93 12.73 -11.04 17.30
N ALA A 94 13.14 -10.49 16.15
CA ALA A 94 14.40 -9.77 16.02
C ALA A 94 14.30 -8.31 16.49
N PHE A 95 13.15 -7.66 16.30
CA PHE A 95 12.97 -6.24 16.63
C PHE A 95 12.32 -6.04 18.01
N GLN A 96 13.11 -6.33 19.05
CA GLN A 96 12.66 -6.34 20.44
C GLN A 96 12.15 -4.99 20.97
N ARG A 97 12.56 -3.87 20.35
CA ARG A 97 12.13 -2.51 20.74
C ARG A 97 10.99 -1.96 19.88
N SER A 98 10.47 -2.75 18.96
CA SER A 98 9.37 -2.29 18.13
C SER A 98 8.06 -2.23 18.90
N PRO A 99 7.13 -1.34 18.51
CA PRO A 99 5.84 -1.21 19.16
C PRO A 99 5.03 -2.51 19.15
N ASP A 100 4.34 -2.77 20.26
CA ASP A 100 3.48 -3.96 20.42
C ASP A 100 2.31 -3.98 19.46
N LYS A 101 1.74 -2.81 19.18
CA LYS A 101 0.61 -2.68 18.26
C LYS A 101 1.12 -2.39 16.85
N GLN A 102 1.05 -3.38 15.97
CA GLN A 102 1.25 -3.16 14.53
C GLN A 102 -0.07 -2.69 13.89
N LEU A 103 0.00 -1.74 12.95
CA LEU A 103 -1.17 -1.05 12.38
C LEU A 103 -1.76 -1.74 11.13
N TYR A 104 -1.53 -3.04 10.99
CA TYR A 104 -1.95 -3.81 9.81
C TYR A 104 -2.50 -5.19 10.21
N ASP A 105 -3.37 -5.74 9.37
CA ASP A 105 -3.78 -7.14 9.46
C ASP A 105 -2.56 -8.04 9.24
N THR A 106 -2.34 -9.01 10.12
CA THR A 106 -1.16 -9.87 10.15
C THR A 106 -0.99 -10.72 8.89
N ALA A 107 -2.08 -11.07 8.20
CA ALA A 107 -2.06 -11.96 7.03
C ALA A 107 -2.08 -11.21 5.69
N ILE A 108 -2.49 -9.94 5.67
CA ILE A 108 -2.72 -9.21 4.42
C ILE A 108 -1.47 -8.42 3.99
N LEU A 109 -0.97 -8.74 2.80
CA LEU A 109 -0.05 -7.88 2.06
C LEU A 109 -0.87 -6.85 1.27
N HIS A 110 -0.58 -5.57 1.44
CA HIS A 110 -1.26 -4.53 0.67
C HIS A 110 -0.29 -3.44 0.21
N THR A 111 -0.56 -2.90 -0.97
CA THR A 111 0.14 -1.75 -1.55
C THR A 111 -0.87 -0.65 -1.79
N SER A 112 -0.54 0.59 -1.42
CA SER A 112 -1.34 1.76 -1.81
C SER A 112 -1.05 2.13 -3.26
N PHE A 113 -2.05 2.06 -4.13
CA PHE A 113 -1.94 2.48 -5.53
C PHE A 113 -2.33 3.94 -5.73
N ALA A 114 -3.31 4.42 -4.98
CA ALA A 114 -3.79 5.79 -5.11
C ALA A 114 -4.40 6.30 -3.80
N ARG A 115 -4.54 7.61 -3.70
CA ARG A 115 -5.27 8.31 -2.64
C ARG A 115 -6.21 9.33 -3.25
N LEU A 116 -7.39 9.46 -2.67
CA LEU A 116 -8.37 10.49 -2.96
C LEU A 116 -8.22 11.59 -1.89
N PRO A 117 -7.45 12.66 -2.15
CA PRO A 117 -7.21 13.73 -1.17
C PRO A 117 -8.45 14.53 -0.73
N GLY A 118 -9.64 14.24 -1.26
CA GLY A 118 -10.89 14.86 -0.82
C GLY A 118 -12.11 14.05 -1.25
N ASN A 119 -13.29 14.42 -0.72
CA ASN A 119 -14.55 13.86 -1.20
C ASN A 119 -14.66 14.13 -2.71
N PRO A 120 -15.02 13.12 -3.53
CA PRO A 120 -15.32 13.38 -4.92
C PRO A 120 -16.43 14.43 -4.96
N THR A 121 -16.17 15.56 -5.63
CA THR A 121 -17.21 16.56 -5.86
C THR A 121 -18.28 15.86 -6.68
N THR A 122 -19.40 15.48 -6.05
CA THR A 122 -20.57 15.02 -6.80
C THR A 122 -20.87 16.11 -7.82
N PRO A 123 -20.88 15.81 -9.13
CA PRO A 123 -21.42 16.76 -10.08
C PRO A 123 -22.82 17.08 -9.56
N SER A 124 -23.10 18.35 -9.28
CA SER A 124 -24.44 18.77 -8.96
C SER A 124 -25.35 18.16 -10.01
N LEU A 125 -26.43 17.50 -9.56
CA LEU A 125 -27.38 16.82 -10.41
C LEU A 125 -28.07 17.88 -11.28
N GLN A 126 -27.40 18.35 -12.34
CA GLN A 126 -28.06 19.15 -13.35
C GLN A 126 -29.09 18.25 -14.02
N PRO A 127 -30.31 18.75 -14.29
CA PRO A 127 -31.40 17.93 -14.78
C PRO A 127 -30.95 17.13 -16.00
N ARG A 128 -31.16 15.81 -15.97
CA ARG A 128 -30.86 14.88 -17.07
C ARG A 128 -31.50 15.39 -18.35
N THR A 129 -30.70 16.00 -19.23
CA THR A 129 -30.97 15.90 -20.66
C THR A 129 -30.22 14.68 -21.17
N THR A 130 -31.00 13.75 -21.70
CA THR A 130 -30.60 12.46 -22.27
C THR A 130 -29.51 12.67 -23.33
N ARG A 131 -28.25 12.56 -22.93
CA ARG A 131 -27.16 12.24 -23.85
C ARG A 131 -26.50 10.98 -23.34
N ARG A 132 -26.51 9.95 -24.19
CA ARG A 132 -25.80 8.69 -23.97
C ARG A 132 -24.37 9.03 -23.57
N PHE A 133 -23.95 8.60 -22.39
CA PHE A 133 -22.55 8.64 -22.00
C PHE A 133 -21.79 7.69 -22.94
N PRO A 134 -20.84 8.17 -23.76
CA PRO A 134 -19.88 7.26 -24.35
C PRO A 134 -19.06 6.69 -23.19
N MET A 135 -18.94 5.37 -23.16
CA MET A 135 -18.01 4.65 -22.30
C MET A 135 -16.61 5.23 -22.56
N MET A 136 -16.10 6.04 -21.63
CA MET A 136 -14.73 6.52 -21.69
C MET A 136 -13.81 5.38 -21.26
N GLN A 137 -13.24 4.73 -22.26
CA GLN A 137 -12.19 3.74 -22.10
C GLN A 137 -10.89 4.51 -21.82
N CYS A 138 -10.40 4.45 -20.58
CA CYS A 138 -9.05 4.90 -20.27
C CYS A 138 -8.06 3.93 -20.91
N SER A 139 -7.50 4.30 -22.06
CA SER A 139 -6.41 3.59 -22.70
C SER A 139 -5.13 3.81 -21.89
N PHE A 140 -4.59 2.73 -21.30
CA PHE A 140 -3.25 2.76 -20.71
C PHE A 140 -2.22 2.60 -21.82
N SER A 141 -1.38 3.61 -22.03
CA SER A 141 -0.15 3.47 -22.82
C SER A 141 0.96 3.05 -21.88
N THR A 142 1.43 1.82 -22.01
CA THR A 142 2.70 1.38 -21.41
C THR A 142 3.82 1.84 -22.33
N SER A 143 4.70 2.71 -21.82
CA SER A 143 6.04 2.89 -22.38
C SER A 143 7.00 1.92 -21.72
#